data_AF-A0A954WLF6-F1
#
_entry.id   AF-A0A954WLF6-F1
#
_cell.length_a   1.000
_cell.length_b   1.000
_cell.length_c   1.000
_cell.angle_alpha   90.00
_cell.angle_beta   90.00
_cell.angle_gamma   90.00
#
_symmetry.space_group_name_H-M   'P 1'
#
loop_
_entity.id
_entity.type
_entity.pdbx_description
1 polymer ?
#
loop_
_entity_poly.entity_id
_entity_poly.type
_entity_poly.pdbx_seq_one_letter_code
_entity_poly.pdbx_strand_id
1 'polypeptide(L)'
;GGNEVVYPLAGEAAISFGWPGMTAEAMRWLGPRLVVWPRGVIHERRVAIVSSRLGRELESQEDWFRRLRMACQRLDPATDVLLIVEETAAARFVERAAELFGLRCLRFALPDPQEMDWEAWLRRVGDATAEPGRSPAAQLSPPLWDSGNEDESLPPVARFPLRDRVQVAAADSLLALHVRRGGQLQQLLSARLDSRLWPAGSVFVALGTHHVSPAVANDLMDRGAVGWLVMGHDYDVSDELHDGTEPKNDDGPATAISQFVASTRQWPYLTHCTRRRDGPWPDQSDDEFLDDLLLERPERDHSPLAALTRILAEQRIIASSAGIRGGYRMVSFTAAPIAELDSLRVFRPHRARWDFEPYGISLRREWLRSVGGRPVVYGDDSVWRELPPDQQPFFQKRFSRSVKSSSEIDWSIEQEWRHAGDVDLSQVPDDAAVVFVSTESEASQLRPISRWPVIVLQSDES
;
A
#
# COMPACT_ATOMS: atom_id res chain seq x y z
N GLY A 1 42.07 9.96 0.47
CA GLY A 1 41.39 10.16 1.76
C GLY A 1 41.38 11.64 2.03
N GLY A 2 40.24 12.30 1.87
CA GLY A 2 40.08 13.71 2.20
C GLY A 2 39.75 13.83 3.69
N ASN A 3 40.38 14.78 4.38
CA ASN A 3 40.07 15.11 5.76
C ASN A 3 38.56 15.41 5.87
N GLU A 4 37.87 14.57 6.64
CA GLU A 4 36.50 14.80 7.03
C GLU A 4 36.47 16.04 7.94
N VAL A 5 35.81 17.11 7.49
CA VAL A 5 35.67 18.32 8.31
C VAL A 5 34.27 18.32 8.92
N VAL A 6 34.20 17.92 10.18
CA VAL A 6 33.01 17.97 11.02
C VAL A 6 33.15 19.17 11.96
N TYR A 7 32.16 20.04 11.96
CA TYR A 7 32.09 21.19 12.86
C TYR A 7 31.02 20.91 13.94
N PRO A 8 31.39 20.90 15.23
CA PRO A 8 30.42 20.72 16.30
C PRO A 8 29.48 21.93 16.39
N LEU A 9 28.21 21.68 16.71
CA LEU A 9 27.19 22.66 17.05
C LEU A 9 26.86 22.56 18.54
N ALA A 10 25.85 23.30 19.01
CA ALA A 10 25.43 23.21 20.41
C ALA A 10 24.88 21.80 20.74
N GLY A 11 25.26 21.27 21.91
CA GLY A 11 24.86 19.93 22.35
C GLY A 11 25.62 18.82 21.61
N GLU A 12 24.91 17.76 21.21
CA GLU A 12 25.45 16.64 20.42
C GLU A 12 25.41 16.93 18.90
N ALA A 13 24.85 18.06 18.49
CA ALA A 13 24.66 18.35 17.08
C ALA A 13 25.99 18.65 16.38
N ALA A 14 26.07 18.32 15.09
CA ALA A 14 27.24 18.59 14.26
C ALA A 14 26.82 18.95 12.83
N ILE A 15 27.71 19.60 12.09
CA ILE A 15 27.55 19.85 10.66
C ILE A 15 28.79 19.39 9.90
N SER A 16 28.60 18.77 8.75
CA SER A 16 29.70 18.32 7.89
C SER A 16 29.43 18.67 6.43
N PHE A 17 30.50 18.71 5.64
CA PHE A 17 30.41 18.75 4.18
C PHE A 17 30.22 17.33 3.67
N GLY A 18 29.00 17.00 3.22
CA GLY A 18 28.62 15.62 2.94
C GLY A 18 28.54 14.75 4.20
N TRP A 19 28.71 13.43 4.04
CA TRP A 19 28.71 12.46 5.14
C TRP A 19 30.08 11.76 5.30
N PRO A 20 30.34 11.09 6.44
CA PRO A 20 31.60 10.38 6.65
C PRO A 20 31.87 9.36 5.55
N GLY A 21 33.05 9.43 4.94
CA GLY A 21 33.41 8.53 3.84
C GLY A 21 32.71 8.80 2.49
N MET A 22 32.08 9.97 2.32
CA MET A 22 31.49 10.36 1.04
C MET A 22 32.52 10.37 -0.09
N THR A 23 32.22 9.65 -1.17
CA THR A 23 33.11 9.55 -2.34
C THR A 23 33.00 10.78 -3.22
N ALA A 24 34.03 11.07 -4.02
CA ALA A 24 33.96 12.14 -5.02
C ALA A 24 32.83 11.90 -6.03
N GLU A 25 32.54 10.64 -6.36
CA GLU A 25 31.42 10.29 -7.25
C GLU A 25 30.06 10.57 -6.59
N ALA A 26 29.88 10.23 -5.31
CA ALA A 26 28.68 10.62 -4.56
C ALA A 26 28.49 12.16 -4.55
N MET A 27 29.59 12.91 -4.46
CA MET A 27 29.56 14.38 -4.53
C MET A 27 29.15 14.89 -5.91
N ARG A 28 29.64 14.29 -6.99
CA ARG A 28 29.19 14.59 -8.35
C ARG A 28 27.71 14.25 -8.55
N TRP A 29 27.23 13.17 -7.92
CA TRP A 29 25.83 12.78 -8.03
C TRP A 29 24.91 13.77 -7.34
N LEU A 30 25.27 14.28 -6.16
CA LEU A 30 24.39 15.10 -5.33
C LEU A 30 24.59 16.61 -5.47
N GLY A 31 25.76 17.01 -5.95
CA GLY A 31 26.27 18.36 -5.80
C GLY A 31 26.81 18.63 -4.39
N PRO A 32 27.47 19.78 -4.20
CA PRO A 32 28.04 20.21 -2.92
C PRO A 32 26.93 20.58 -1.94
N ARG A 33 26.88 19.87 -0.81
CA ARG A 33 25.83 20.01 0.21
C ARG A 33 26.39 19.86 1.62
N LEU A 34 25.74 20.51 2.57
CA LEU A 34 25.95 20.31 4.00
C LEU A 34 24.99 19.23 4.51
N VAL A 35 25.45 18.49 5.52
CA VAL A 35 24.60 17.62 6.32
C VAL A 35 24.66 18.11 7.76
N VAL A 36 23.49 18.39 8.33
CA VAL A 36 23.36 18.65 9.77
C VAL A 36 22.93 17.36 10.45
N TRP A 37 23.64 17.03 11.52
CA TRP A 37 23.47 15.83 12.33
C TRP A 37 22.97 16.24 13.71
N PRO A 38 21.66 16.18 13.99
CA PRO A 38 21.13 16.66 15.26
C PRO A 38 21.61 15.89 16.49
N ARG A 39 22.08 14.65 16.31
CA ARG A 39 22.54 13.72 17.36
C ARG A 39 23.96 13.22 17.14
N GLY A 40 24.77 14.04 16.48
CA GLY A 40 26.15 13.70 16.17
C GLY A 40 26.28 12.84 14.93
N VAL A 41 27.52 12.73 14.46
CA VAL A 41 27.87 12.05 13.22
C VAL A 41 27.90 10.54 13.44
N ILE A 42 27.26 9.80 12.53
CA ILE A 42 27.23 8.32 12.56
C ILE A 42 28.35 7.78 11.67
N HIS A 43 29.21 6.94 12.26
CA HIS A 43 30.36 6.32 11.58
C HIS A 43 30.16 4.82 11.32
N GLU A 44 29.07 4.26 11.85
CA GLU A 44 28.64 2.88 11.64
C GLU A 44 28.33 2.61 10.17
N ARG A 45 28.35 1.32 9.82
CA ARG A 45 28.13 0.89 8.44
C ARG A 45 26.66 1.13 8.07
N ARG A 46 26.44 2.01 7.10
CA ARG A 46 25.11 2.37 6.61
C ARG A 46 24.64 1.35 5.60
N VAL A 47 23.57 0.65 5.92
CA VAL A 47 22.92 -0.31 5.02
C VAL A 47 21.61 0.28 4.54
N ALA A 48 21.41 0.40 3.23
CA ALA A 48 20.14 0.82 2.66
C ALA A 48 19.43 -0.34 1.98
N ILE A 49 18.14 -0.46 2.25
CA ILE A 49 17.25 -1.36 1.53
C ILE A 49 16.56 -0.55 0.42
N VAL A 50 16.77 -0.96 -0.82
CA VAL A 50 16.27 -0.24 -2.00
C VAL A 50 15.27 -1.10 -2.76
N SER A 51 14.23 -0.43 -3.27
CA SER A 51 13.17 -1.09 -4.02
C SER A 51 12.57 -0.10 -5.02
N SER A 52 12.21 -0.62 -6.19
CA SER A 52 11.27 0.08 -7.07
C SER A 52 9.88 0.10 -6.41
N ARG A 53 9.00 0.99 -6.86
CA ARG A 53 7.62 1.05 -6.36
C ARG A 53 6.91 -0.29 -6.56
N LEU A 54 6.24 -0.78 -5.52
CA LEU A 54 5.52 -2.06 -5.54
C LEU A 54 4.17 -1.99 -6.26
N GLY A 55 3.61 -0.79 -6.41
CA GLY A 55 2.29 -0.60 -7.04
C GLY A 55 1.18 -0.58 -6.00
N ARG A 56 -0.03 -0.96 -6.43
CA ARG A 56 -1.16 -1.24 -5.53
C ARG A 56 -1.11 -2.72 -5.14
N GLU A 57 -1.96 -3.17 -4.23
CA GLU A 57 -2.01 -4.59 -3.81
C GLU A 57 -0.74 -5.05 -3.09
N LEU A 58 -0.48 -4.45 -1.93
CA LEU A 58 0.72 -4.78 -1.15
C LEU A 58 0.67 -6.18 -0.57
N GLU A 59 -0.53 -6.66 -0.24
CA GLU A 59 -0.79 -8.01 0.24
C GLU A 59 -0.36 -9.10 -0.74
N SER A 60 -0.33 -8.83 -2.05
CA SER A 60 0.17 -9.78 -3.06
C SER A 60 1.69 -9.78 -3.18
N GLN A 61 2.39 -8.84 -2.53
CA GLN A 61 3.84 -8.70 -2.57
C GLN A 61 4.53 -9.51 -1.47
N GLU A 62 4.04 -10.72 -1.19
CA GLU A 62 4.49 -11.54 -0.06
C GLU A 62 6.00 -11.81 -0.09
N ASP A 63 6.52 -12.18 -1.27
CA ASP A 63 7.94 -12.47 -1.46
C ASP A 63 8.81 -11.22 -1.19
N TRP A 64 8.30 -10.02 -1.50
CA TRP A 64 9.00 -8.78 -1.18
C TRP A 64 9.09 -8.54 0.33
N PHE A 65 7.99 -8.70 1.07
CA PHE A 65 7.98 -8.51 2.53
C PHE A 65 8.82 -9.57 3.25
N ARG A 66 8.81 -10.81 2.76
CA ARG A 66 9.71 -11.87 3.23
C ARG A 66 11.18 -11.50 3.04
N ARG A 67 11.55 -11.02 1.85
CA ARG A 67 12.91 -10.55 1.57
C ARG A 67 13.27 -9.36 2.46
N LEU A 68 12.36 -8.42 2.70
CA LEU A 68 12.59 -7.32 3.64
C LEU A 68 12.88 -7.84 5.05
N ARG A 69 12.08 -8.77 5.58
CA ARG A 69 12.34 -9.39 6.88
C ARG A 69 13.72 -10.04 6.94
N MET A 70 14.05 -10.87 5.95
CA MET A 70 15.33 -11.57 5.93
C MET A 70 16.52 -10.60 5.77
N ALA A 71 16.34 -9.51 5.02
CA ALA A 71 17.32 -8.45 4.90
C ALA A 71 17.57 -7.81 6.27
N CYS A 72 16.52 -7.48 7.02
CA CYS A 72 16.61 -6.95 8.37
C CYS A 72 17.30 -7.93 9.35
N GLN A 73 16.94 -9.21 9.31
CA GLN A 73 17.54 -10.25 10.18
C GLN A 73 19.02 -10.50 9.92
N ARG A 74 19.53 -10.13 8.74
CA ARG A 74 20.94 -10.26 8.38
C ARG A 74 21.80 -9.14 8.94
N LEU A 75 21.21 -8.00 9.31
CA LEU A 75 21.95 -6.84 9.81
C LEU A 75 22.48 -7.13 11.20
N ASP A 76 23.71 -6.67 11.48
CA ASP A 76 24.28 -6.72 12.82
C ASP A 76 23.88 -5.45 13.58
N PRO A 77 23.04 -5.53 14.63
CA PRO A 77 22.58 -4.35 15.37
C PRO A 77 23.72 -3.53 16.00
N ALA A 78 24.87 -4.15 16.27
CA ALA A 78 26.03 -3.50 16.87
C ALA A 78 26.83 -2.67 15.86
N THR A 79 26.88 -3.07 14.59
CA THR A 79 27.76 -2.43 13.59
C THR A 79 27.03 -1.79 12.42
N ASP A 80 25.82 -2.25 12.12
CA ASP A 80 25.02 -1.75 11.02
C ASP A 80 23.98 -0.74 11.51
N VAL A 81 23.72 0.28 10.68
CA VAL A 81 22.64 1.24 10.83
C VAL A 81 21.82 1.28 9.55
N LEU A 82 20.50 1.21 9.68
CA LEU A 82 19.60 1.21 8.54
C LEU A 82 19.41 2.64 8.03
N LEU A 83 19.85 2.89 6.80
CA LEU A 83 19.72 4.17 6.13
C LEU A 83 18.31 4.30 5.53
N ILE A 84 17.54 5.25 6.03
CA ILE A 84 16.19 5.56 5.56
C ILE A 84 16.21 6.96 4.96
N VAL A 85 15.85 7.07 3.68
CA VAL A 85 15.63 8.36 3.03
C VAL A 85 14.15 8.53 2.83
N GLU A 86 13.61 9.64 3.33
CA GLU A 86 12.17 9.91 3.31
C GLU A 86 11.63 9.94 1.88
N GLU A 87 10.36 9.56 1.73
CA GLU A 87 9.64 9.47 0.45
C GLU A 87 10.19 8.48 -0.60
N THR A 88 11.21 7.68 -0.25
CA THR A 88 11.63 6.57 -1.11
C THR A 88 10.59 5.46 -1.09
N ALA A 89 10.54 4.64 -2.14
CA ALA A 89 9.48 3.65 -2.32
C ALA A 89 9.43 2.60 -1.19
N ALA A 90 10.56 2.33 -0.53
CA ALA A 90 10.67 1.37 0.56
C ALA A 90 10.59 2.02 1.96
N ALA A 91 10.67 3.35 2.06
CA ALA A 91 10.94 4.07 3.32
C ALA A 91 10.06 3.62 4.48
N ARG A 92 8.73 3.68 4.31
CA ARG A 92 7.78 3.34 5.38
C ARG A 92 7.85 1.89 5.84
N PHE A 93 8.13 0.96 4.91
CA PHE A 93 8.23 -0.46 5.23
C PHE A 93 9.53 -0.76 5.98
N VAL A 94 10.63 -0.12 5.54
CA VAL A 94 11.96 -0.25 6.14
C VAL A 94 11.97 0.39 7.54
N GLU A 95 11.29 1.51 7.71
CA GLU A 95 11.08 2.19 8.99
C GLU A 95 10.33 1.28 9.96
N ARG A 96 9.17 0.75 9.55
CA ARG A 96 8.40 -0.14 10.41
C ARG A 96 9.13 -1.44 10.74
N ALA A 97 9.83 -2.01 9.76
CA ALA A 97 10.66 -3.20 9.97
C ALA A 97 11.77 -2.92 11.01
N ALA A 98 12.42 -1.76 10.94
CA ALA A 98 13.45 -1.42 11.91
C ALA A 98 12.91 -1.32 13.34
N GLU A 99 11.73 -0.74 13.52
CA GLU A 99 11.06 -0.71 14.83
C GLU A 99 10.75 -2.12 15.34
N LEU A 100 10.13 -2.95 14.51
CA LEU A 100 9.77 -4.33 14.86
C LEU A 100 10.99 -5.21 15.20
N PHE A 101 12.10 -5.02 14.50
CA PHE A 101 13.32 -5.82 14.67
C PHE A 101 14.35 -5.17 15.60
N GLY A 102 14.03 -4.02 16.21
CA GLY A 102 14.94 -3.32 17.13
C GLY A 102 16.23 -2.82 16.46
N LEU A 103 16.16 -2.45 15.19
CA LEU A 103 17.31 -1.97 14.41
C LEU A 103 17.49 -0.46 14.59
N ARG A 104 18.76 -0.02 14.61
CA ARG A 104 19.10 1.41 14.63
C ARG A 104 18.90 2.01 13.24
N CYS A 105 18.36 3.22 13.19
CA CYS A 105 18.08 3.93 11.94
C CYS A 105 18.83 5.26 11.85
N LEU A 106 19.35 5.55 10.66
CA LEU A 106 19.78 6.87 10.24
C LEU A 106 18.80 7.38 9.19
N ARG A 107 18.01 8.39 9.55
CA ARG A 107 17.06 9.03 8.64
C ARG A 107 17.72 10.22 7.95
N PHE A 108 17.48 10.38 6.65
CA PHE A 108 17.76 11.62 5.93
C PHE A 108 16.47 12.33 5.56
N ALA A 109 16.33 13.56 6.04
CA ALA A 109 15.35 14.51 5.58
C ALA A 109 15.97 15.38 4.48
N LEU A 110 15.20 15.62 3.43
CA LEU A 110 15.66 16.31 2.23
C LEU A 110 15.09 17.72 2.15
N PRO A 111 15.77 18.65 1.46
CA PRO A 111 15.17 19.95 1.18
C PRO A 111 13.96 19.75 0.26
N ASP A 112 12.94 20.60 0.43
CA ASP A 112 11.77 20.55 -0.45
C ASP A 112 12.24 20.83 -1.88
N PRO A 113 11.90 19.97 -2.87
CA PRO A 113 12.28 20.20 -4.26
C PRO A 113 11.77 21.51 -4.85
N GLN A 114 10.67 22.06 -4.31
CA GLN A 114 10.03 23.30 -4.77
C GLN A 114 10.51 24.54 -4.00
N GLU A 115 11.04 24.35 -2.78
CA GLU A 115 11.57 25.43 -1.95
C GLU A 115 13.09 25.21 -1.73
N MET A 116 13.90 25.73 -2.66
CA MET A 116 15.35 25.89 -2.48
C MET A 116 15.68 27.05 -1.52
N ASP A 117 14.81 27.30 -0.53
CA ASP A 117 14.97 28.37 0.45
C ASP A 117 15.86 27.91 1.61
N TRP A 118 17.03 28.55 1.70
CA TRP A 118 17.98 28.33 2.78
C TRP A 118 17.42 28.76 4.14
N GLU A 119 16.55 29.77 4.19
CA GLU A 119 15.95 30.24 5.44
C GLU A 119 14.97 29.20 5.99
N ALA A 120 14.04 28.72 5.15
CA ALA A 120 13.13 27.63 5.51
C ALA A 120 13.89 26.36 5.94
N TRP A 121 14.99 26.02 5.27
CA TRP A 121 15.83 24.89 5.66
C TRP A 121 16.50 25.11 7.03
N LEU A 122 17.10 26.28 7.28
CA LEU A 122 17.73 26.60 8.57
C LEU A 122 16.74 26.58 9.73
N ARG A 123 15.50 27.04 9.52
CA ARG A 123 14.43 26.95 10.54
C ARG A 123 14.12 25.49 10.88
N ARG A 124 13.89 24.65 9.86
CA ARG A 124 13.66 23.20 10.06
C ARG A 124 14.80 22.50 10.80
N VAL A 125 16.05 22.86 10.48
CA VAL A 125 17.23 22.37 11.21
C VAL A 125 17.18 22.78 12.67
N GLY A 126 16.89 24.05 12.95
CA GLY A 126 16.76 24.57 14.32
C GLY A 126 15.72 23.78 15.12
N ASP A 127 14.53 23.57 14.55
CA ASP A 127 13.46 22.80 15.18
C ASP A 127 13.88 21.34 15.44
N ALA A 128 14.50 20.69 14.44
CA ALA A 128 14.97 19.31 14.56
C ALA A 128 16.07 19.11 15.62
N THR A 129 16.89 20.14 15.87
CA THR A 129 17.89 20.12 16.95
C THR A 129 17.29 20.42 18.33
N ALA A 130 16.12 21.05 18.39
CA ALA A 130 15.49 21.48 19.63
C ALA A 130 14.51 20.45 20.22
N GLU A 131 13.91 19.56 19.41
CA GLU A 131 12.91 18.59 19.89
C GLU A 131 13.52 17.37 20.62
N PRO A 132 13.23 17.18 21.92
CA PRO A 132 13.62 15.98 22.65
C PRO A 132 12.53 14.91 22.51
N GLY A 133 12.83 13.78 21.85
CA GLY A 133 12.00 12.56 21.93
C GLY A 133 11.84 11.78 20.63
N ARG A 134 12.05 12.40 19.46
CA ARG A 134 12.13 11.71 18.17
C ARG A 134 13.61 11.65 17.77
N SER A 135 14.12 10.51 17.31
CA SER A 135 15.47 10.43 16.71
C SER A 135 15.50 11.35 15.49
N PRO A 136 16.07 12.56 15.56
CA PRO A 136 15.88 13.56 14.53
C PRO A 136 16.64 13.14 13.28
N ALA A 137 16.02 13.29 12.12
CA ALA A 137 16.65 12.97 10.85
C ALA A 137 17.85 13.90 10.57
N ALA A 138 18.91 13.34 9.99
CA ALA A 138 19.99 14.13 9.41
C ALA A 138 19.43 14.99 8.27
N GLN A 139 19.72 16.29 8.31
CA GLN A 139 19.15 17.27 7.40
C GLN A 139 20.13 17.54 6.27
N LEU A 140 19.76 17.19 5.04
CA LEU A 140 20.55 17.54 3.86
C LEU A 140 20.20 18.96 3.41
N SER A 141 21.20 19.79 3.14
CA SER A 141 20.98 21.17 2.70
C SER A 141 20.54 21.26 1.24
N PRO A 142 19.95 22.41 0.82
CA PRO A 142 19.97 22.84 -0.58
C PRO A 142 21.42 22.86 -1.15
N PRO A 143 21.59 22.87 -2.48
CA PRO A 143 22.94 22.93 -3.06
C PRO A 143 23.63 24.24 -2.65
N LEU A 144 24.89 24.15 -2.23
CA LEU A 144 25.65 25.30 -1.72
C LEU A 144 25.97 26.34 -2.79
N TRP A 145 26.14 25.88 -4.03
CA TRP A 145 26.23 26.73 -5.20
C TRP A 145 25.56 26.01 -6.36
N ASP A 146 25.08 26.79 -7.33
CA ASP A 146 24.54 26.24 -8.56
C ASP A 146 25.70 25.64 -9.35
N SER A 147 25.66 24.33 -9.62
CA SER A 147 26.65 23.69 -10.50
C SER A 147 26.41 24.03 -11.98
N GLY A 148 25.53 25.00 -12.26
CA GLY A 148 25.23 25.54 -13.58
C GLY A 148 26.29 26.50 -14.11
N ASN A 149 27.47 25.98 -14.46
CA ASN A 149 28.34 26.41 -15.57
C ASN A 149 29.78 25.99 -15.28
N GLU A 150 30.29 25.04 -16.08
CA GLU A 150 31.63 25.00 -16.70
C GLU A 150 31.94 23.55 -17.11
N ASP A 151 31.69 23.24 -18.39
CA ASP A 151 32.26 22.16 -19.24
C ASP A 151 32.28 20.68 -18.80
N GLU A 152 31.89 20.29 -17.57
CA GLU A 152 31.67 18.89 -17.22
C GLU A 152 30.18 18.51 -17.31
N SER A 153 29.84 17.62 -18.23
CA SER A 153 28.50 17.05 -18.31
C SER A 153 28.13 16.40 -16.96
N LEU A 154 27.08 16.91 -16.32
CA LEU A 154 26.51 16.31 -15.12
C LEU A 154 26.31 14.81 -15.36
N PRO A 155 26.61 13.95 -14.36
CA PRO A 155 26.48 12.52 -14.56
C PRO A 155 25.03 12.19 -14.93
N PRO A 156 24.77 11.21 -15.82
CA PRO A 156 23.42 10.88 -16.28
C PRO A 156 22.43 10.60 -15.15
N VAL A 157 22.92 10.19 -13.98
CA VAL A 157 22.10 9.95 -12.78
C VAL A 157 21.58 11.22 -12.10
N ALA A 158 22.19 12.39 -12.34
CA ALA A 158 21.79 13.66 -11.72
C ALA A 158 20.33 14.05 -12.06
N ARG A 159 19.79 13.54 -13.17
CA ARG A 159 18.39 13.72 -13.58
C ARG A 159 17.37 13.01 -12.68
N PHE A 160 17.82 12.07 -11.84
CA PHE A 160 16.94 11.31 -10.96
C PHE A 160 16.62 12.07 -9.67
N PRO A 161 15.48 11.77 -9.01
CA PRO A 161 15.10 12.41 -7.76
C PRO A 161 16.22 12.39 -6.73
N LEU A 162 16.39 13.49 -5.99
CA LEU A 162 17.45 13.63 -4.98
C LEU A 162 17.39 12.49 -3.95
N ARG A 163 16.18 12.10 -3.53
CA ARG A 163 15.97 10.99 -2.58
C ARG A 163 16.59 9.67 -3.01
N ASP A 164 16.42 9.29 -4.27
CA ASP A 164 16.89 8.01 -4.78
C ASP A 164 18.42 8.06 -4.92
N ARG A 165 18.97 9.21 -5.34
CA ARG A 165 20.41 9.45 -5.39
C ARG A 165 21.05 9.39 -4.01
N VAL A 166 20.47 10.04 -3.00
CA VAL A 166 20.99 10.04 -1.62
C VAL A 166 20.94 8.63 -1.05
N GLN A 167 19.83 7.92 -1.21
CA GLN A 167 19.67 6.56 -0.70
C GLN A 167 20.72 5.60 -1.27
N VAL A 168 20.99 5.70 -2.58
CA VAL A 168 22.00 4.87 -3.24
C VAL A 168 23.42 5.36 -2.94
N ALA A 169 23.69 6.66 -2.85
CA ALA A 169 25.06 7.17 -2.70
C ALA A 169 25.58 7.10 -1.25
N ALA A 170 24.71 7.34 -0.26
CA ALA A 170 25.08 7.44 1.15
C ALA A 170 25.22 6.09 1.87
N ALA A 171 24.74 5.00 1.25
CA ALA A 171 24.86 3.67 1.81
C ALA A 171 26.27 3.10 1.60
N ASP A 172 26.82 2.43 2.61
CA ASP A 172 28.03 1.61 2.47
C ASP A 172 27.69 0.26 1.81
N SER A 173 26.47 -0.25 2.08
CA SER A 173 25.93 -1.48 1.50
C SER A 173 24.47 -1.31 1.06
N LEU A 174 24.10 -1.88 -0.08
CA LEU A 174 22.74 -1.83 -0.62
C LEU A 174 22.14 -3.23 -0.71
N LEU A 175 20.89 -3.38 -0.26
CA LEU A 175 20.08 -4.58 -0.44
C LEU A 175 18.92 -4.24 -1.39
N ALA A 176 19.01 -4.67 -2.64
CA ALA A 176 18.01 -4.39 -3.67
C ALA A 176 16.97 -5.52 -3.73
N LEU A 177 15.74 -5.22 -3.30
CA LEU A 177 14.66 -6.22 -3.18
C LEU A 177 13.81 -6.35 -4.45
N HIS A 178 13.53 -5.23 -5.11
CA HIS A 178 12.78 -5.20 -6.38
C HIS A 178 13.37 -4.14 -7.31
N VAL A 179 13.71 -4.53 -8.54
CA VAL A 179 14.34 -3.65 -9.53
C VAL A 179 13.64 -3.82 -10.87
N ARG A 180 12.92 -2.78 -11.30
CA ARG A 180 12.25 -2.77 -12.61
C ARG A 180 13.27 -2.58 -13.73
N ARG A 181 13.13 -3.37 -14.80
CA ARG A 181 13.95 -3.26 -16.01
C ARG A 181 13.86 -1.85 -16.61
N GLY A 182 15.01 -1.24 -16.87
CA GLY A 182 15.11 0.13 -17.39
C GLY A 182 14.71 1.23 -16.40
N GLY A 183 14.38 0.86 -15.14
CA GLY A 183 13.96 1.80 -14.11
C GLY A 183 15.10 2.71 -13.63
N GLN A 184 14.72 3.77 -12.91
CA GLN A 184 15.66 4.72 -12.32
C GLN A 184 16.61 4.03 -11.34
N LEU A 185 16.07 3.12 -10.51
CA LEU A 185 16.87 2.37 -9.55
C LEU A 185 17.92 1.48 -10.24
N GLN A 186 17.57 0.78 -11.33
CA GLN A 186 18.56 -0.02 -12.08
C GLN A 186 19.72 0.87 -12.56
N GLN A 187 19.40 2.03 -13.15
CA GLN A 187 20.42 2.95 -13.66
C GLN A 187 21.32 3.52 -12.56
N LEU A 188 20.77 3.82 -11.37
CA LEU A 188 21.55 4.24 -10.21
C LEU A 188 22.46 3.11 -9.69
N LEU A 189 21.95 1.88 -9.61
CA LEU A 189 22.75 0.73 -9.18
C LEU A 189 23.88 0.42 -10.17
N SER A 190 23.60 0.43 -11.48
CA SER A 190 24.63 0.25 -12.52
C SER A 190 25.70 1.35 -12.42
N ALA A 191 25.31 2.62 -12.28
CA ALA A 191 26.26 3.73 -12.15
C ALA A 191 27.13 3.61 -10.89
N ARG A 192 26.58 3.10 -9.78
CA ARG A 192 27.35 2.84 -8.55
C ARG A 192 28.38 1.72 -8.79
N LEU A 193 27.96 0.63 -9.41
CA LEU A 193 28.80 -0.54 -9.67
C LEU A 193 29.91 -0.27 -10.70
N ASP A 194 29.66 0.58 -11.68
CA ASP A 194 30.66 0.99 -12.68
C ASP A 194 31.77 1.87 -12.08
N SER A 195 31.51 2.51 -10.94
CA SER A 195 32.46 3.37 -10.26
C SER A 195 33.36 2.60 -9.30
N ARG A 196 34.67 2.71 -9.50
CA ARG A 196 35.70 2.11 -8.62
C ARG A 196 35.81 2.77 -7.24
N LEU A 197 35.07 3.85 -7.00
CA LEU A 197 35.09 4.56 -5.74
C LEU A 197 34.19 3.90 -4.68
N TRP A 198 33.27 3.02 -5.08
CA TRP A 198 32.58 2.13 -4.15
C TRP A 198 33.22 0.75 -4.15
N PRO A 199 33.24 0.06 -3.00
CA PRO A 199 33.73 -1.32 -2.94
C PRO A 199 32.91 -2.26 -3.83
N ALA A 200 33.60 -3.22 -4.47
CA ALA A 200 32.95 -4.37 -5.08
C ALA A 200 32.15 -5.15 -4.03
N GLY A 201 31.01 -5.73 -4.40
CA GLY A 201 30.12 -6.41 -3.47
C GLY A 201 29.40 -5.49 -2.47
N SER A 202 29.36 -4.18 -2.72
CA SER A 202 28.55 -3.24 -1.94
C SER A 202 27.07 -3.23 -2.33
N VAL A 203 26.68 -3.96 -3.37
CA VAL A 203 25.28 -4.10 -3.82
C VAL A 203 24.92 -5.58 -3.83
N PHE A 204 23.89 -5.93 -3.05
CA PHE A 204 23.27 -7.24 -3.02
C PHE A 204 21.93 -7.18 -3.73
N VAL A 205 21.68 -8.12 -4.63
CA VAL A 205 20.45 -8.17 -5.43
C VAL A 205 19.68 -9.42 -5.05
N ALA A 206 18.45 -9.24 -4.58
CA ALA A 206 17.57 -10.34 -4.23
C ALA A 206 17.14 -11.07 -5.52
N LEU A 207 17.56 -12.33 -5.68
CA LEU A 207 17.27 -13.15 -6.87
C LEU A 207 15.86 -13.73 -6.80
N GLY A 208 15.10 -13.66 -7.88
CA GLY A 208 13.77 -14.26 -8.00
C GLY A 208 13.04 -13.84 -9.28
N THR A 209 12.06 -14.61 -9.72
CA THR A 209 11.38 -14.40 -11.02
C THR A 209 10.48 -13.16 -11.05
N HIS A 210 9.87 -12.79 -9.91
CA HIS A 210 8.84 -11.73 -9.85
C HIS A 210 9.38 -10.33 -9.54
N HIS A 211 10.41 -10.20 -8.69
CA HIS A 211 10.87 -8.89 -8.22
C HIS A 211 12.17 -8.40 -8.88
N VAL A 212 13.11 -9.27 -9.20
CA VAL A 212 14.29 -8.88 -9.99
C VAL A 212 14.49 -9.91 -11.09
N SER A 213 13.98 -9.59 -12.29
CA SER A 213 14.04 -10.53 -13.40
C SER A 213 15.49 -11.01 -13.65
N PRO A 214 15.69 -12.27 -14.10
CA PRO A 214 17.02 -12.82 -14.32
C PRO A 214 17.90 -11.94 -15.22
N ALA A 215 17.31 -11.29 -16.22
CA ALA A 215 18.03 -10.37 -17.11
C ALA A 215 18.58 -9.13 -16.37
N VAL A 216 17.81 -8.56 -15.42
CA VAL A 216 18.26 -7.42 -14.61
C VAL A 216 19.28 -7.87 -13.56
N ALA A 217 19.03 -9.01 -12.91
CA ALA A 217 19.97 -9.58 -11.95
C ALA A 217 21.34 -9.87 -12.59
N ASN A 218 21.36 -10.52 -13.76
CA ASN A 218 22.59 -10.84 -14.47
C ASN A 218 23.36 -9.58 -14.90
N ASP A 219 22.68 -8.57 -15.48
CA ASP A 219 23.33 -7.29 -15.82
C ASP A 219 23.99 -6.61 -14.60
N LEU A 220 23.35 -6.65 -13.43
CA LEU A 220 23.93 -6.09 -12.20
C LEU A 220 25.08 -6.96 -11.66
N MET A 221 24.95 -8.29 -11.72
CA MET A 221 26.00 -9.22 -11.27
C MET A 221 27.25 -9.16 -12.15
N ASP A 222 27.09 -9.01 -13.47
CA ASP A 222 28.20 -8.81 -14.41
C ASP A 222 29.00 -7.53 -14.11
N ARG A 223 28.36 -6.55 -13.46
CA ARG A 223 28.98 -5.30 -12.97
C ARG A 223 29.53 -5.41 -11.55
N GLY A 224 29.46 -6.59 -10.92
CA GLY A 224 30.02 -6.84 -9.58
C GLY A 224 29.03 -6.78 -8.42
N ALA A 225 27.72 -6.80 -8.69
CA ALA A 225 26.72 -7.05 -7.64
C ALA A 225 26.78 -8.51 -7.16
N VAL A 226 26.37 -8.73 -5.91
CA VAL A 226 26.29 -10.06 -5.31
C VAL A 226 24.84 -10.54 -5.35
N GLY A 227 24.60 -11.65 -6.03
CA GLY A 227 23.30 -12.33 -5.98
C GLY A 227 23.00 -12.86 -4.58
N TRP A 228 21.83 -12.54 -4.05
CA TRP A 228 21.32 -13.05 -2.79
C TRP A 228 20.06 -13.88 -3.03
N LEU A 229 20.17 -15.18 -2.76
CA LEU A 229 19.04 -16.10 -2.81
C LEU A 229 18.34 -16.12 -1.44
N VAL A 230 17.03 -15.92 -1.46
CA VAL A 230 16.17 -16.19 -0.31
C VAL A 230 15.65 -17.62 -0.44
N MET A 231 16.18 -18.51 0.38
CA MET A 231 15.71 -19.89 0.46
C MET A 231 14.29 -19.87 1.03
N GLY A 232 13.30 -20.20 0.22
CA GLY A 232 11.92 -20.14 0.67
C GLY A 232 10.86 -20.50 -0.36
N HIS A 233 11.07 -20.28 -1.67
CA HIS A 233 10.05 -20.57 -2.70
C HIS A 233 10.58 -20.63 -4.15
N ASP A 234 11.67 -21.37 -4.43
CA ASP A 234 12.14 -21.62 -5.81
C ASP A 234 12.33 -23.11 -6.11
N TYR A 235 11.39 -23.94 -5.64
CA TYR A 235 11.14 -25.27 -6.18
C TYR A 235 9.64 -25.53 -6.14
N ASP A 236 8.90 -24.95 -7.08
CA ASP A 236 7.65 -25.57 -7.56
C ASP A 236 8.04 -26.88 -8.24
N VAL A 237 8.18 -27.92 -7.42
CA VAL A 237 8.09 -29.31 -7.86
C VAL A 237 6.71 -29.81 -7.44
N SER A 238 5.67 -29.25 -8.05
CA SER A 238 4.34 -29.86 -8.13
C SER A 238 3.39 -28.99 -8.96
N ASP A 239 3.60 -28.99 -10.28
CA ASP A 239 2.54 -28.66 -11.25
C ASP A 239 1.99 -29.94 -11.91
N GLU A 240 2.30 -31.11 -11.33
CA GLU A 240 1.68 -32.39 -11.68
C GLU A 240 1.33 -33.12 -10.38
N LEU A 241 0.11 -33.65 -10.32
CA LEU A 241 -0.57 -34.34 -9.21
C LEU A 241 -1.41 -33.44 -8.31
N HIS A 242 -2.60 -33.07 -8.78
CA HIS A 242 -3.86 -33.38 -8.08
C HIS A 242 -4.88 -33.79 -9.15
N ASP A 243 -4.79 -35.08 -9.53
CA ASP A 243 -5.81 -35.78 -10.32
C ASP A 243 -7.07 -35.94 -9.47
N GLY A 244 -8.22 -35.77 -10.13
CA GLY A 244 -9.53 -35.62 -9.54
C GLY A 244 -9.96 -36.82 -8.72
N THR A 245 -10.49 -36.53 -7.54
CA THR A 245 -11.51 -37.39 -6.95
C THR A 245 -12.70 -36.49 -6.62
N GLU A 246 -13.67 -36.47 -7.54
CA GLU A 246 -14.96 -35.84 -7.32
C GLU A 246 -15.62 -36.42 -6.06
N PRO A 247 -16.04 -35.61 -5.08
CA PRO A 247 -16.99 -36.07 -4.10
C PRO A 247 -18.35 -36.20 -4.77
N LYS A 248 -18.91 -37.41 -4.69
CA LYS A 248 -20.27 -37.75 -5.10
C LYS A 248 -21.28 -36.79 -4.46
N ASN A 249 -22.18 -36.28 -5.31
CA ASN A 249 -23.41 -35.59 -4.93
C ASN A 249 -24.11 -36.30 -3.77
N ASP A 250 -24.22 -35.61 -2.65
CA ASP A 250 -25.19 -35.92 -1.61
C ASP A 250 -26.33 -34.89 -1.74
N ASP A 251 -27.52 -35.38 -2.09
CA ASP A 251 -28.69 -34.57 -2.38
C ASP A 251 -29.29 -33.99 -1.08
N GLY A 252 -28.94 -32.72 -0.79
CA GLY A 252 -29.60 -31.81 0.17
C GLY A 252 -28.64 -30.75 0.71
N PRO A 253 -28.95 -29.43 0.83
CA PRO A 253 -30.22 -28.71 0.77
C PRO A 253 -30.34 -27.79 -0.48
N ALA A 254 -29.96 -28.29 -1.66
CA ALA A 254 -30.01 -27.52 -2.92
C ALA A 254 -31.42 -26.99 -3.26
N THR A 255 -32.47 -27.60 -2.72
CA THR A 255 -33.87 -27.21 -2.96
C THR A 255 -34.28 -25.87 -2.33
N ALA A 256 -33.59 -25.40 -1.28
CA ALA A 256 -33.89 -24.12 -0.64
C ALA A 256 -33.22 -22.93 -1.36
N ILE A 257 -32.06 -23.15 -1.97
CA ILE A 257 -31.25 -22.11 -2.64
C ILE A 257 -31.92 -21.67 -3.95
N SER A 258 -32.48 -22.61 -4.71
CA SER A 258 -33.19 -22.30 -5.96
C SER A 258 -34.49 -21.52 -5.74
N GLN A 259 -35.16 -21.65 -4.58
CA GLN A 259 -36.35 -20.87 -4.27
C GLN A 259 -36.05 -19.42 -3.83
N PHE A 260 -34.89 -19.16 -3.24
CA PHE A 260 -34.48 -17.81 -2.82
C PHE A 260 -34.06 -16.93 -4.00
N VAL A 261 -33.44 -17.53 -5.03
CA VAL A 261 -32.87 -16.81 -6.18
C VAL A 261 -33.86 -16.74 -7.37
N ALA A 262 -34.74 -17.72 -7.56
CA ALA A 262 -35.49 -17.87 -8.82
C ALA A 262 -36.75 -16.99 -8.97
N SER A 263 -37.11 -16.15 -8.01
CA SER A 263 -38.13 -15.15 -8.29
C SER A 263 -37.95 -13.93 -7.39
N THR A 264 -37.97 -12.75 -7.98
CA THR A 264 -39.06 -11.81 -7.75
C THR A 264 -38.79 -10.50 -8.46
N ARG A 265 -39.82 -9.96 -9.11
CA ARG A 265 -39.92 -8.53 -9.47
C ARG A 265 -39.88 -7.59 -8.24
N GLN A 266 -39.53 -8.09 -7.06
CA GLN A 266 -39.56 -7.43 -5.76
C GLN A 266 -38.45 -8.01 -4.86
N TRP A 267 -37.18 -7.68 -5.13
CA TRP A 267 -36.08 -7.95 -4.21
C TRP A 267 -36.36 -7.26 -2.86
N PRO A 268 -36.63 -7.99 -1.76
CA PRO A 268 -37.02 -7.38 -0.49
C PRO A 268 -35.81 -7.02 0.39
N TYR A 269 -34.59 -7.26 -0.10
CA TYR A 269 -33.34 -7.00 0.59
C TYR A 269 -32.67 -5.71 0.08
N LEU A 270 -31.69 -5.27 0.83
CA LEU A 270 -30.69 -4.26 0.48
C LEU A 270 -29.32 -4.90 0.63
N THR A 271 -28.50 -4.81 -0.40
CA THR A 271 -27.25 -5.56 -0.51
C THR A 271 -26.05 -4.69 -0.24
N HIS A 272 -25.18 -5.10 0.68
CA HIS A 272 -23.85 -4.55 0.87
C HIS A 272 -22.83 -5.50 0.25
N CYS A 273 -22.24 -5.12 -0.89
CA CYS A 273 -21.17 -5.89 -1.49
C CYS A 273 -19.85 -5.58 -0.80
N THR A 274 -19.12 -6.62 -0.42
CA THR A 274 -17.74 -6.47 0.03
C THR A 274 -16.81 -6.34 -1.16
N ARG A 275 -15.66 -5.73 -0.93
CA ARG A 275 -14.67 -5.50 -1.98
C ARG A 275 -13.28 -5.53 -1.39
N ARG A 276 -12.30 -5.73 -2.26
CA ARG A 276 -10.89 -5.65 -1.88
C ARG A 276 -10.56 -4.28 -1.27
N ARG A 277 -9.74 -4.31 -0.22
CA ARG A 277 -9.32 -3.11 0.51
C ARG A 277 -7.85 -2.80 0.25
N ASP A 278 -7.59 -1.74 -0.51
CA ASP A 278 -6.22 -1.22 -0.66
C ASP A 278 -5.79 -0.51 0.64
N GLY A 279 -4.73 -1.00 1.29
CA GLY A 279 -4.20 -0.44 2.54
C GLY A 279 -4.99 -0.90 3.78
N PRO A 280 -4.85 -0.22 4.94
CA PRO A 280 -5.42 -0.67 6.20
C PRO A 280 -6.94 -0.80 6.18
N TRP A 281 -7.46 -1.71 7.01
CA TRP A 281 -8.87 -1.77 7.37
C TRP A 281 -9.35 -0.44 7.98
N PRO A 282 -10.65 -0.11 7.92
CA PRO A 282 -11.17 1.17 8.42
C PRO A 282 -10.84 1.50 9.88
N ASP A 283 -10.64 0.48 10.72
CA ASP A 283 -10.34 0.54 12.15
C ASP A 283 -8.95 -0.02 12.49
N GLN A 284 -8.09 -0.22 11.48
CA GLN A 284 -6.70 -0.63 11.61
C GLN A 284 -5.79 0.58 11.34
N SER A 285 -4.75 0.72 12.15
CA SER A 285 -3.70 1.72 11.93
C SER A 285 -2.78 1.32 10.76
N ASP A 286 -2.05 2.27 10.16
CA ASP A 286 -1.06 1.94 9.12
C ASP A 286 0.05 1.02 9.70
N ASP A 287 0.45 1.23 10.95
CA ASP A 287 1.44 0.40 11.64
C ASP A 287 0.98 -1.06 11.82
N GLU A 288 -0.25 -1.30 12.27
CA GLU A 288 -0.81 -2.66 12.36
C GLU A 288 -0.90 -3.33 10.99
N PHE A 289 -1.30 -2.59 9.97
CA PHE A 289 -1.33 -3.10 8.60
C PHE A 289 0.06 -3.48 8.09
N LEU A 290 1.06 -2.64 8.37
CA LEU A 290 2.44 -2.92 8.03
C LEU A 290 2.98 -4.12 8.83
N ASP A 291 2.60 -4.29 10.09
CA ASP A 291 2.94 -5.46 10.91
C ASP A 291 2.39 -6.73 10.29
N ASP A 292 1.13 -6.72 9.84
CA ASP A 292 0.49 -7.90 9.25
C ASP A 292 1.18 -8.31 7.94
N LEU A 293 1.56 -7.34 7.10
CA LEU A 293 2.35 -7.57 5.89
C LEU A 293 3.76 -8.07 6.21
N LEU A 294 4.46 -7.39 7.14
CA LEU A 294 5.82 -7.71 7.50
C LEU A 294 5.92 -9.07 8.16
N LEU A 295 5.01 -9.41 9.08
CA LEU A 295 5.06 -10.65 9.87
C LEU A 295 4.34 -11.83 9.22
N GLU A 296 3.82 -11.67 7.99
CA GLU A 296 3.04 -12.71 7.28
C GLU A 296 1.83 -13.21 8.09
N ARG A 297 1.14 -12.29 8.77
CA ARG A 297 -0.06 -12.64 9.53
C ARG A 297 -1.26 -12.89 8.60
N PRO A 298 -2.20 -13.79 8.95
CA PRO A 298 -3.40 -14.04 8.16
C PRO A 298 -4.22 -12.76 7.86
N GLU A 299 -4.22 -11.80 8.79
CA GLU A 299 -4.94 -10.54 8.71
C GLU A 299 -4.49 -9.62 7.56
N ARG A 300 -3.36 -9.95 6.90
CA ARG A 300 -2.89 -9.26 5.69
C ARG A 300 -3.79 -9.48 4.47
N ASP A 301 -4.59 -10.54 4.45
CA ASP A 301 -5.50 -10.79 3.32
C ASP A 301 -6.62 -9.76 3.33
N HIS A 302 -6.61 -8.89 2.32
CA HIS A 302 -7.59 -7.82 2.15
C HIS A 302 -8.56 -8.08 0.98
N SER A 303 -8.70 -9.34 0.57
CA SER A 303 -9.63 -9.80 -0.47
C SER A 303 -11.11 -9.48 -0.14
N PRO A 304 -12.02 -9.51 -1.13
CA PRO A 304 -13.46 -9.36 -0.88
C PRO A 304 -14.01 -10.40 0.10
N LEU A 305 -13.47 -11.63 0.05
CA LEU A 305 -13.81 -12.72 0.96
C LEU A 305 -13.30 -12.44 2.39
N ALA A 306 -12.07 -11.96 2.54
CA ALA A 306 -11.53 -11.59 3.85
C ALA A 306 -12.32 -10.43 4.48
N ALA A 307 -12.71 -9.43 3.69
CA ALA A 307 -13.58 -8.35 4.15
C ALA A 307 -14.93 -8.88 4.65
N LEU A 308 -15.54 -9.84 3.93
CA LEU A 308 -16.78 -10.49 4.34
C LEU A 308 -16.59 -11.34 5.61
N THR A 309 -15.51 -12.11 5.68
CA THR A 309 -15.11 -12.90 6.85
C THR A 309 -15.01 -12.01 8.09
N ARG A 310 -14.34 -10.87 7.99
CA ARG A 310 -14.22 -9.87 9.06
C ARG A 310 -15.58 -9.31 9.48
N ILE A 311 -16.42 -8.92 8.53
CA ILE A 311 -17.78 -8.40 8.81
C ILE A 311 -18.61 -9.43 9.58
N LEU A 312 -18.55 -10.71 9.19
CA LEU A 312 -19.28 -11.79 9.86
C LEU A 312 -18.71 -12.11 11.24
N ALA A 313 -17.38 -12.18 11.38
CA ALA A 313 -16.73 -12.44 12.66
C ALA A 313 -16.98 -11.31 13.67
N GLU A 314 -16.92 -10.05 13.25
CA GLU A 314 -17.15 -8.89 14.11
C GLU A 314 -18.62 -8.54 14.29
N GLN A 315 -19.51 -9.16 13.50
CA GLN A 315 -20.93 -8.82 13.44
C GLN A 315 -21.15 -7.31 13.22
N ARG A 316 -20.36 -6.68 12.34
CA ARG A 316 -20.41 -5.23 12.13
C ARG A 316 -19.97 -4.84 10.73
N ILE A 317 -20.69 -3.91 10.10
CA ILE A 317 -20.25 -3.21 8.89
C ILE A 317 -19.78 -1.81 9.28
N ILE A 318 -18.49 -1.53 9.10
CA ILE A 318 -17.89 -0.25 9.49
C ILE A 318 -18.15 0.81 8.42
N ALA A 319 -18.71 1.94 8.83
CA ALA A 319 -19.02 3.06 7.96
C ALA A 319 -17.77 3.79 7.48
N SER A 320 -17.81 4.29 6.24
CA SER A 320 -16.72 5.05 5.64
C SER A 320 -17.22 6.36 5.04
N SER A 321 -16.36 7.37 5.01
CA SER A 321 -16.58 8.61 4.28
C SER A 321 -16.11 8.55 2.83
N ALA A 322 -15.48 7.44 2.41
CA ALA A 322 -14.89 7.30 1.09
C ALA A 322 -15.95 7.35 -0.01
N GLY A 323 -15.87 8.37 -0.86
CA GLY A 323 -16.82 8.59 -1.96
C GLY A 323 -18.12 9.27 -1.53
N ILE A 324 -18.25 9.65 -0.26
CA ILE A 324 -19.42 10.34 0.27
C ILE A 324 -19.14 11.86 0.31
N ARG A 325 -19.98 12.63 -0.38
CA ARG A 325 -19.86 14.09 -0.38
C ARG A 325 -20.09 14.63 1.03
N GLY A 326 -19.24 15.56 1.46
CA GLY A 326 -19.28 16.12 2.82
C GLY A 326 -18.53 15.27 3.87
N GLY A 327 -17.95 14.13 3.48
CA GLY A 327 -17.11 13.34 4.38
C GLY A 327 -17.87 12.59 5.48
N TYR A 328 -19.19 12.43 5.34
CA TYR A 328 -20.01 11.69 6.30
C TYR A 328 -19.69 10.20 6.29
N ARG A 329 -19.58 9.59 7.47
CA ARG A 329 -19.40 8.14 7.60
C ARG A 329 -20.72 7.41 7.37
N MET A 330 -20.84 6.70 6.26
CA MET A 330 -22.03 5.94 5.89
C MET A 330 -21.68 4.49 5.54
N VAL A 331 -22.63 3.57 5.72
CA VAL A 331 -22.65 2.27 5.06
C VAL A 331 -23.62 2.34 3.89
N SER A 332 -23.13 2.05 2.68
CA SER A 332 -23.94 2.02 1.46
C SER A 332 -24.44 0.62 1.16
N PHE A 333 -25.65 0.55 0.64
CA PHE A 333 -26.33 -0.65 0.16
C PHE A 333 -26.93 -0.37 -1.22
N THR A 334 -27.19 -1.40 -2.01
CA THR A 334 -27.98 -1.33 -3.23
C THR A 334 -29.33 -2.01 -3.05
N ALA A 335 -30.39 -1.42 -3.61
CA ALA A 335 -31.67 -2.10 -3.76
C ALA A 335 -31.78 -2.91 -5.05
N ALA A 336 -30.75 -2.89 -5.91
CA ALA A 336 -30.69 -3.73 -7.09
C ALA A 336 -30.73 -5.21 -6.70
N PRO A 337 -31.50 -6.05 -7.42
CA PRO A 337 -31.53 -7.49 -7.18
C PRO A 337 -30.14 -8.11 -7.27
N ILE A 338 -29.86 -9.11 -6.44
CA ILE A 338 -28.55 -9.80 -6.44
C ILE A 338 -28.21 -10.41 -7.80
N ALA A 339 -29.22 -10.88 -8.54
CA ALA A 339 -29.10 -11.42 -9.90
C ALA A 339 -28.70 -10.37 -10.95
N GLU A 340 -28.82 -9.07 -10.65
CA GLU A 340 -28.43 -7.99 -11.54
C GLU A 340 -27.01 -7.46 -11.24
N LEU A 341 -26.36 -7.91 -10.15
CA LEU A 341 -25.04 -7.40 -9.75
C LEU A 341 -23.96 -7.61 -10.81
N ASP A 342 -23.98 -8.74 -11.52
CA ASP A 342 -23.02 -9.00 -12.60
C ASP A 342 -23.15 -7.98 -13.74
N SER A 343 -24.38 -7.53 -14.05
CA SER A 343 -24.60 -6.49 -15.05
C SER A 343 -24.11 -5.11 -14.59
N LEU A 344 -24.03 -4.88 -13.28
CA LEU A 344 -23.53 -3.65 -12.66
C LEU A 344 -22.02 -3.71 -12.39
N ARG A 345 -21.39 -4.89 -12.51
CA ARG A 345 -19.97 -5.12 -12.25
C ARG A 345 -19.10 -4.51 -13.35
N VAL A 346 -18.80 -3.22 -13.18
CA VAL A 346 -17.94 -2.47 -14.10
C VAL A 346 -16.61 -2.13 -13.45
N PHE A 347 -15.50 -2.51 -14.11
CA PHE A 347 -14.18 -2.10 -13.66
C PHE A 347 -13.98 -0.61 -13.87
N ARG A 348 -13.53 0.10 -12.83
CA ARG A 348 -13.25 1.54 -12.85
C ARG A 348 -11.74 1.77 -12.81
N PRO A 349 -11.07 2.01 -13.96
CA PRO A 349 -9.61 2.13 -14.00
C PRO A 349 -9.03 3.21 -13.07
N HIS A 350 -9.72 4.35 -12.92
CA HIS A 350 -9.28 5.43 -12.04
C HIS A 350 -9.30 5.05 -10.55
N ARG A 351 -10.17 4.10 -10.17
CA ARG A 351 -10.25 3.52 -8.82
C ARG A 351 -9.52 2.18 -8.71
N ALA A 352 -9.09 1.60 -9.84
CA ALA A 352 -8.54 0.25 -9.97
C ALA A 352 -9.36 -0.82 -9.22
N ARG A 353 -10.69 -0.74 -9.33
CA ARG A 353 -11.61 -1.68 -8.66
C ARG A 353 -12.89 -1.86 -9.44
N TRP A 354 -13.60 -2.95 -9.16
CA TRP A 354 -14.99 -3.16 -9.58
C TRP A 354 -15.96 -2.38 -8.69
N ASP A 355 -17.07 -1.90 -9.24
CA ASP A 355 -18.11 -1.25 -8.45
C ASP A 355 -18.87 -2.26 -7.57
N PHE A 356 -19.10 -3.47 -8.10
CA PHE A 356 -19.70 -4.60 -7.40
C PHE A 356 -18.82 -5.83 -7.54
N GLU A 357 -18.73 -6.63 -6.48
CA GLU A 357 -18.07 -7.94 -6.46
C GLU A 357 -19.09 -8.98 -5.98
N PRO A 358 -18.96 -10.26 -6.39
CA PRO A 358 -19.91 -11.33 -6.05
C PRO A 358 -19.76 -11.83 -4.61
N TYR A 359 -19.54 -10.90 -3.66
CA TYR A 359 -19.36 -11.17 -2.24
C TYR A 359 -20.14 -10.13 -1.43
N GLY A 360 -20.85 -10.57 -0.39
CA GLY A 360 -21.50 -9.62 0.50
C GLY A 360 -22.58 -10.20 1.39
N ILE A 361 -23.35 -9.27 1.96
CA ILE A 361 -24.50 -9.56 2.81
C ILE A 361 -25.71 -8.76 2.33
N SER A 362 -26.86 -9.42 2.22
CA SER A 362 -28.13 -8.78 1.91
C SER A 362 -29.01 -8.78 3.16
N LEU A 363 -29.48 -7.60 3.56
CA LEU A 363 -30.29 -7.37 4.77
C LEU A 363 -31.72 -7.02 4.38
N ARG A 364 -32.74 -7.49 5.12
CA ARG A 364 -34.13 -7.15 4.81
C ARG A 364 -34.30 -5.63 4.84
N ARG A 365 -34.87 -5.08 3.77
CA ARG A 365 -35.10 -3.64 3.61
C ARG A 365 -35.86 -3.05 4.79
N GLU A 366 -36.87 -3.76 5.27
CA GLU A 366 -37.71 -3.31 6.38
C GLU A 366 -36.93 -3.21 7.69
N TRP A 367 -36.06 -4.19 7.98
CA TRP A 367 -35.17 -4.12 9.14
C TRP A 367 -34.21 -2.94 9.02
N LEU A 368 -33.51 -2.80 7.87
CA LEU A 368 -32.55 -1.72 7.71
C LEU A 368 -33.21 -0.34 7.82
N ARG A 369 -34.43 -0.20 7.27
CA ARG A 369 -35.24 1.02 7.42
C ARG A 369 -35.61 1.30 8.87
N SER A 370 -35.96 0.27 9.65
CA SER A 370 -36.33 0.43 11.06
C SER A 370 -35.18 0.95 11.92
N VAL A 371 -33.93 0.64 11.55
CA VAL A 371 -32.71 1.12 12.22
C VAL A 371 -32.14 2.40 11.59
N GLY A 372 -32.85 3.03 10.65
CA GLY A 372 -32.51 4.34 10.11
C GLY A 372 -31.87 4.36 8.72
N GLY A 373 -31.81 3.22 8.03
CA GLY A 373 -31.45 3.14 6.62
C GLY A 373 -32.44 3.87 5.71
N ARG A 374 -31.96 4.65 4.75
CA ARG A 374 -32.79 5.46 3.84
C ARG A 374 -32.28 5.39 2.40
N PRO A 375 -33.15 5.51 1.39
CA PRO A 375 -32.72 5.67 0.01
C PRO A 375 -31.98 7.00 -0.17
N VAL A 376 -31.03 7.03 -1.10
CA VAL A 376 -30.34 8.28 -1.43
C VAL A 376 -31.23 9.21 -2.27
N VAL A 377 -30.97 10.51 -2.16
CA VAL A 377 -31.54 11.56 -3.01
C VAL A 377 -30.58 11.80 -4.16
N TYR A 378 -31.00 11.42 -5.36
CA TYR A 378 -30.24 11.67 -6.58
C TYR A 378 -30.46 13.09 -7.11
N GLY A 379 -29.38 13.80 -7.38
CA GLY A 379 -29.48 15.16 -7.91
C GLY A 379 -28.18 15.71 -8.46
N ASP A 380 -28.13 17.02 -8.65
CA ASP A 380 -26.96 17.78 -9.06
C ASP A 380 -26.46 18.71 -7.93
N ASP A 381 -25.55 19.62 -8.26
CA ASP A 381 -25.01 20.57 -7.29
C ASP A 381 -26.02 21.59 -6.77
N SER A 382 -27.15 21.81 -7.46
CA SER A 382 -28.24 22.65 -6.95
C SER A 382 -29.01 21.92 -5.86
N VAL A 383 -29.40 20.67 -6.12
CA VAL A 383 -30.08 19.81 -5.14
C VAL A 383 -29.25 19.69 -3.87
N TRP A 384 -27.95 19.43 -3.97
CA TRP A 384 -27.06 19.38 -2.81
C TRP A 384 -27.11 20.65 -1.93
N ARG A 385 -27.12 21.83 -2.55
CA ARG A 385 -27.11 23.11 -1.82
C ARG A 385 -28.42 23.41 -1.12
N GLU A 386 -29.53 22.87 -1.64
CA GLU A 386 -30.87 23.04 -1.10
C GLU A 386 -31.20 22.00 -0.02
N LEU A 387 -30.46 20.88 0.02
CA LEU A 387 -30.70 19.83 1.01
C LEU A 387 -30.38 20.30 2.44
N PRO A 388 -31.31 20.08 3.39
CA PRO A 388 -31.06 20.25 4.81
C PRO A 388 -29.85 19.42 5.30
N PRO A 389 -29.11 19.86 6.33
CA PRO A 389 -27.92 19.15 6.83
C PRO A 389 -28.14 17.66 7.18
N ASP A 390 -29.33 17.30 7.66
CA ASP A 390 -29.69 15.91 8.00
C ASP A 390 -29.96 15.01 6.77
N GLN A 391 -30.19 15.61 5.60
CA GLN A 391 -30.40 14.88 4.34
C GLN A 391 -29.14 14.83 3.46
N GLN A 392 -28.17 15.73 3.69
CA GLN A 392 -26.91 15.75 2.95
C GLN A 392 -26.16 14.40 2.94
N PRO A 393 -26.06 13.63 4.04
CA PRO A 393 -25.40 12.32 4.01
C PRO A 393 -26.01 11.33 3.01
N PHE A 394 -27.28 11.55 2.65
CA PHE A 394 -28.05 10.72 1.73
C PHE A 394 -28.06 11.29 0.29
N PHE A 395 -27.27 12.30 -0.04
CA PHE A 395 -27.19 12.80 -1.42
C PHE A 395 -26.25 11.95 -2.29
N GLN A 396 -26.65 11.70 -3.53
CA GLN A 396 -25.80 11.11 -4.56
C GLN A 396 -25.91 11.89 -5.87
N LYS A 397 -24.78 12.14 -6.54
CA LYS A 397 -24.81 12.80 -7.84
C LYS A 397 -25.42 11.82 -8.86
N ARG A 398 -26.50 12.22 -9.54
CA ARG A 398 -27.18 11.33 -10.50
C ARG A 398 -26.30 11.01 -11.70
N PHE A 399 -25.70 12.05 -12.28
CA PHE A 399 -24.94 11.93 -13.51
C PHE A 399 -23.50 12.42 -13.32
N SER A 400 -22.54 11.70 -13.90
CA SER A 400 -21.16 12.16 -13.98
C SER A 400 -20.60 11.92 -15.37
N ARG A 401 -19.71 12.81 -15.84
CA ARG A 401 -19.02 12.61 -17.11
C ARG A 401 -17.84 11.66 -16.94
N SER A 402 -17.73 10.70 -17.83
CA SER A 402 -16.51 9.91 -17.96
C SER A 402 -15.37 10.80 -18.43
N VAL A 403 -14.18 10.62 -17.85
CA VAL A 403 -12.97 11.37 -18.26
C VAL A 403 -12.45 10.88 -19.63
N LYS A 404 -12.78 9.65 -20.02
CA LYS A 404 -12.29 9.00 -21.26
C LYS A 404 -13.30 9.01 -22.40
N SER A 405 -14.58 9.20 -22.10
CA SER A 405 -15.65 9.23 -23.08
C SER A 405 -16.58 10.39 -22.75
N SER A 406 -17.08 11.07 -23.78
CA SER A 406 -18.14 12.08 -23.63
C SER A 406 -19.49 11.49 -23.16
N SER A 407 -19.52 10.20 -22.82
CA SER A 407 -20.70 9.52 -22.28
C SER A 407 -20.91 9.85 -20.80
N GLU A 408 -22.17 10.01 -20.45
CA GLU A 408 -22.63 10.25 -19.09
C GLU A 408 -22.84 8.91 -18.37
N ILE A 409 -22.38 8.81 -17.12
CA ILE A 409 -22.62 7.67 -16.24
C ILE A 409 -23.80 8.02 -15.36
N ASP A 410 -24.88 7.23 -15.43
CA ASP A 410 -26.05 7.33 -14.54
C ASP A 410 -25.83 6.44 -13.32
N TRP A 411 -25.70 7.06 -12.14
CA TRP A 411 -25.53 6.38 -10.86
C TRP A 411 -26.87 5.94 -10.23
N SER A 412 -28.01 6.35 -10.78
CA SER A 412 -29.33 5.95 -10.24
C SER A 412 -29.66 4.48 -10.47
N ILE A 413 -28.95 3.82 -11.39
CA ILE A 413 -29.05 2.37 -11.62
C ILE A 413 -28.66 1.55 -10.39
N GLU A 414 -27.77 2.08 -9.53
CA GLU A 414 -27.33 1.39 -8.31
C GLU A 414 -28.42 1.38 -7.23
N GLN A 415 -29.49 2.18 -7.36
CA GLN A 415 -30.60 2.27 -6.40
C GLN A 415 -30.08 2.33 -4.94
N GLU A 416 -29.16 3.25 -4.68
CA GLU A 416 -28.36 3.28 -3.45
C GLU A 416 -29.23 3.61 -2.23
N TRP A 417 -28.95 2.93 -1.13
CA TRP A 417 -29.43 3.20 0.22
C TRP A 417 -28.24 3.44 1.12
N ARG A 418 -28.41 4.25 2.17
CA ARG A 418 -27.36 4.49 3.15
C ARG A 418 -27.88 4.33 4.57
N HIS A 419 -26.98 3.93 5.46
CA HIS A 419 -27.14 3.98 6.91
C HIS A 419 -26.05 4.89 7.49
N ALA A 420 -26.39 5.75 8.45
CA ALA A 420 -25.45 6.66 9.08
C ALA A 420 -24.67 5.95 10.20
N GLY A 421 -23.34 5.98 10.13
CA GLY A 421 -22.49 5.21 11.05
C GLY A 421 -22.54 3.71 10.80
N ASP A 422 -21.82 2.98 11.64
CA ASP A 422 -21.64 1.53 11.53
C ASP A 422 -23.00 0.80 11.66
N VAL A 423 -23.12 -0.35 10.99
CA VAL A 423 -24.28 -1.23 11.12
C VAL A 423 -23.90 -2.40 12.02
N ASP A 424 -24.56 -2.51 13.17
CA ASP A 424 -24.41 -3.62 14.10
C ASP A 424 -25.25 -4.82 13.62
N LEU A 425 -24.57 -5.87 13.15
CA LEU A 425 -25.19 -7.09 12.65
C LEU A 425 -25.61 -8.03 13.79
N SER A 426 -25.14 -7.82 15.02
CA SER A 426 -25.59 -8.61 16.18
C SER A 426 -27.11 -8.44 16.41
N GLN A 427 -27.66 -7.28 16.04
CA GLN A 427 -29.08 -6.93 16.16
C GLN A 427 -29.94 -7.41 14.97
N VAL A 428 -29.32 -8.00 13.94
CA VAL A 428 -30.04 -8.53 12.77
C VAL A 428 -30.66 -9.89 13.14
N PRO A 429 -31.99 -10.07 12.93
CA PRO A 429 -32.65 -11.36 13.11
C PRO A 429 -32.09 -12.45 12.18
N ASP A 430 -32.17 -13.71 12.62
CA ASP A 430 -31.63 -14.85 11.87
C ASP A 430 -32.35 -15.10 10.52
N ASP A 431 -33.57 -14.58 10.34
CA ASP A 431 -34.35 -14.67 9.10
C ASP A 431 -34.27 -13.39 8.23
N ALA A 432 -33.48 -12.40 8.67
CA ALA A 432 -33.43 -11.07 8.07
C ALA A 432 -32.19 -10.81 7.21
N ALA A 433 -31.30 -11.79 7.03
CA ALA A 433 -30.15 -11.65 6.15
C ALA A 433 -29.77 -12.94 5.41
N VAL A 434 -29.01 -12.74 4.35
CA VAL A 434 -28.37 -13.79 3.56
C VAL A 434 -26.97 -13.33 3.17
N VAL A 435 -26.00 -14.25 3.25
CA VAL A 435 -24.62 -14.03 2.84
C VAL A 435 -24.41 -14.68 1.48
N PHE A 436 -23.62 -14.05 0.61
CA PHE A 436 -23.32 -14.60 -0.71
C PHE A 436 -21.84 -14.51 -1.06
N VAL A 437 -21.37 -15.50 -1.82
CA VAL A 437 -19.99 -15.66 -2.29
C VAL A 437 -19.96 -16.22 -3.71
N SER A 438 -18.77 -16.29 -4.31
CA SER A 438 -18.61 -16.72 -5.70
C SER A 438 -18.47 -18.23 -5.88
N THR A 439 -17.95 -18.96 -4.89
CA THR A 439 -17.72 -20.41 -5.00
C THR A 439 -18.22 -21.20 -3.79
N GLU A 440 -18.47 -22.49 -3.99
CA GLU A 440 -18.88 -23.41 -2.92
C GLU A 440 -17.78 -23.66 -1.88
N SER A 441 -16.51 -23.60 -2.30
CA SER A 441 -15.36 -23.68 -1.39
C SER A 441 -15.39 -22.52 -0.38
N GLU A 442 -15.59 -21.29 -0.86
CA GLU A 442 -15.72 -20.10 -0.02
C GLU A 442 -16.98 -20.16 0.85
N ALA A 443 -18.09 -20.67 0.31
CA ALA A 443 -19.31 -20.84 1.09
C ALA A 443 -19.08 -21.79 2.27
N SER A 444 -18.34 -22.87 2.04
CA SER A 444 -17.95 -23.85 3.07
C SER A 444 -17.06 -23.23 4.14
N GLN A 445 -16.21 -22.26 3.80
CA GLN A 445 -15.38 -21.52 4.75
C GLN A 445 -16.20 -20.57 5.63
N LEU A 446 -17.25 -19.94 5.09
CA LEU A 446 -18.06 -18.96 5.83
C LEU A 446 -19.20 -19.57 6.64
N ARG A 447 -19.75 -20.71 6.24
CA ARG A 447 -20.87 -21.37 6.96
C ARG A 447 -20.61 -21.59 8.47
N PRO A 448 -19.41 -21.98 8.93
CA PRO A 448 -19.13 -22.14 10.36
C PRO A 448 -19.18 -20.86 11.18
N ILE A 449 -18.98 -19.69 10.56
CA ILE A 449 -18.92 -18.39 11.23
C ILE A 449 -20.14 -17.51 10.94
N SER A 450 -20.96 -17.86 9.94
CA SER A 450 -22.16 -17.11 9.57
C SER A 450 -23.37 -17.57 10.39
N ARG A 451 -24.11 -16.60 10.94
CA ARG A 451 -25.45 -16.84 11.52
C ARG A 451 -26.53 -17.03 10.48
N TRP A 452 -26.29 -16.55 9.26
CA TRP A 452 -27.24 -16.54 8.16
C TRP A 452 -26.89 -17.56 7.09
N PRO A 453 -27.86 -17.97 6.26
CA PRO A 453 -27.60 -18.81 5.10
C PRO A 453 -26.52 -18.19 4.20
N VAL A 454 -25.57 -19.01 3.77
CA VAL A 454 -24.55 -18.64 2.79
C VAL A 454 -24.91 -19.28 1.46
N ILE A 455 -25.10 -18.46 0.43
CA ILE A 455 -25.43 -18.88 -0.95
C ILE A 455 -24.26 -18.63 -1.89
N VAL A 456 -24.20 -19.42 -2.96
CA VAL A 456 -23.24 -19.22 -4.05
C VAL A 456 -23.94 -18.52 -5.20
N LEU A 457 -23.38 -17.43 -5.69
CA LEU A 457 -23.80 -16.82 -6.94
C LEU A 457 -23.16 -17.59 -8.09
N GLN A 458 -23.97 -18.28 -8.89
CA GLN A 458 -23.48 -18.85 -10.14
C GLN A 458 -23.17 -17.69 -11.08
N SER A 459 -21.89 -17.36 -11.23
CA SER A 459 -21.42 -16.56 -12.35
C SER A 459 -21.44 -17.46 -13.58
N ASP A 460 -22.31 -17.16 -14.55
CA ASP A 460 -22.17 -17.72 -15.89
C ASP A 460 -20.77 -17.32 -16.39
N GLU A 461 -19.84 -18.28 -16.48
CA GLU A 461 -18.54 -18.05 -17.09
C GLU A 461 -18.77 -17.56 -18.53
N SER A 462 -18.44 -16.30 -18.80
CA SER A 462 -18.50 -15.69 -20.13
C SER A 462 -17.12 -15.32 -20.64
#